data_AF-A0A392PS28-F1
#
_entry.id   AF-A0A392PS28-F1
#
_cell.length_a   1.000
_cell.length_b   1.000
_cell.length_c   1.000
_cell.angle_alpha   90.00
_cell.angle_beta   90.00
_cell.angle_gamma   90.00
#
_symmetry.space_group_name_H-M   'P 1'
#
loop_
_entity.id
_entity.type
_entity.pdbx_description
1 polymer ?
#
loop_
_entity_poly.entity_id
_entity_poly.type
_entity_poly.pdbx_seq_one_letter_code
_entity_poly.pdbx_strand_id
1 'polypeptide(L)'
;ETLSLGSYNALLKSSLPDDFKPYKANEETFESSHEAFKSAFPRGFAWEVIKVYTGPPEIAFKFRHWGFFEGPFKGHAPTGKIVQFSGLGTLKVFSQI
;
A
#
# COMPACT_ATOMS: atom_id res chain seq x y z
N GLU A 1 -7.97 9.37 -10.84
CA GLU A 1 -7.56 8.01 -11.25
C GLU A 1 -7.18 7.14 -10.05
N THR A 2 -6.22 7.55 -9.21
CA THR A 2 -5.81 6.79 -8.01
C THR A 2 -6.90 6.63 -6.95
N LEU A 3 -7.72 7.66 -6.72
CA LEU A 3 -8.78 7.62 -5.71
C LEU A 3 -9.89 6.61 -6.04
N SER A 4 -10.21 6.41 -7.31
CA SER A 4 -11.20 5.41 -7.73
C SER A 4 -10.65 3.98 -7.71
N LEU A 5 -9.33 3.81 -7.86
CA LEU A 5 -8.69 2.49 -7.80
C LEU A 5 -8.50 1.99 -6.36
N GLY A 6 -8.26 2.92 -5.44
CA GLY A 6 -7.91 2.65 -4.05
C GLY A 6 -6.41 2.66 -3.78
N SER A 7 -6.02 3.17 -2.61
CA SER A 7 -4.60 3.36 -2.24
C SER A 7 -3.79 2.05 -2.28
N TYR A 8 -4.33 0.95 -1.76
CA TYR A 8 -3.64 -0.34 -1.77
C TYR A 8 -3.50 -0.90 -3.18
N ASN A 9 -4.56 -0.85 -3.97
CA ASN A 9 -4.53 -1.30 -5.36
C ASN A 9 -3.57 -0.48 -6.21
N ALA A 10 -3.46 0.83 -5.97
CA ALA A 10 -2.54 1.68 -6.70
C ALA A 10 -1.07 1.47 -6.30
N LEU A 11 -0.79 1.34 -5.00
CA LEU A 11 0.58 1.27 -4.48
C LEU A 11 1.18 -0.15 -4.52
N LEU A 12 0.35 -1.19 -4.40
CA LEU A 12 0.79 -2.59 -4.36
C LEU A 12 0.63 -3.31 -5.70
N LYS A 13 0.18 -2.62 -6.76
CA LYS A 13 0.13 -3.19 -8.09
C LYS A 13 1.53 -3.61 -8.53
N SER A 14 1.65 -4.86 -8.95
CA SER A 14 2.89 -5.44 -9.42
C SER A 14 2.75 -5.87 -10.88
N SER A 15 3.85 -5.72 -11.64
CA SER A 15 3.99 -6.23 -13.01
C SER A 15 4.53 -7.66 -13.06
N LEU A 16 4.79 -8.29 -11.90
CA LEU A 16 5.16 -9.71 -11.83
C LEU A 16 4.09 -10.60 -12.47
N PRO A 17 4.42 -11.82 -12.93
CA PRO A 17 3.41 -12.79 -13.35
C PRO A 17 2.45 -13.12 -12.20
N ASP A 18 1.20 -13.48 -12.51
CA ASP A 18 0.13 -13.61 -11.51
C ASP A 18 0.43 -14.59 -10.37
N ASP A 19 1.12 -15.69 -10.68
CA ASP A 19 1.51 -16.71 -9.68
C ASP A 19 2.55 -16.19 -8.67
N PHE A 20 3.25 -15.11 -8.99
CA PHE A 20 4.26 -14.49 -8.13
C PHE A 20 3.79 -13.19 -7.48
N LYS A 21 2.53 -12.79 -7.69
CA LYS A 21 1.98 -11.58 -7.05
C LYS A 21 1.57 -11.90 -5.61
N PRO A 22 2.21 -11.30 -4.59
CA PRO A 22 1.78 -11.46 -3.19
C PRO A 22 0.41 -10.81 -2.93
N TYR A 23 0.03 -9.85 -3.77
CA TYR A 23 -1.27 -9.19 -3.75
C TYR A 23 -1.75 -8.96 -5.18
N LYS A 24 -2.94 -9.50 -5.50
CA LYS A 24 -3.56 -9.38 -6.81
C LYS A 24 -4.51 -8.18 -6.85
N ALA A 25 -3.94 -6.99 -7.07
CA ALA A 25 -4.69 -5.73 -7.09
C ALA A 25 -5.82 -5.67 -8.14
N ASN A 26 -5.74 -6.48 -9.19
CA ASN A 26 -6.77 -6.57 -10.24
C ASN A 26 -8.01 -7.40 -9.83
N GLU A 27 -7.91 -8.17 -8.75
CA GLU A 27 -9.03 -8.96 -8.22
C GLU A 27 -9.79 -8.22 -7.10
N GLU A 28 -9.39 -6.98 -6.80
CA GLU A 28 -9.88 -6.22 -5.64
C GLU A 28 -10.52 -4.89 -6.08
N THR A 29 -11.69 -4.60 -5.52
CA THR A 29 -12.28 -3.25 -5.52
C THR A 29 -11.61 -2.37 -4.47
N PHE A 30 -11.93 -1.07 -4.47
CA PHE A 30 -11.46 -0.18 -3.40
C PHE A 30 -11.95 -0.68 -2.03
N GLU A 31 -13.21 -1.03 -1.91
CA GLU A 31 -13.85 -1.46 -0.67
C GLU A 31 -13.30 -2.80 -0.18
N SER A 32 -13.16 -3.79 -1.07
CA SER A 32 -12.63 -5.12 -0.71
C SER A 32 -11.16 -5.05 -0.30
N SER A 33 -10.34 -4.26 -1.00
CA SER A 33 -8.96 -4.01 -0.56
C SER A 33 -8.93 -3.31 0.82
N HIS A 34 -9.77 -2.29 1.02
CA HIS A 34 -9.82 -1.56 2.28
C HIS A 34 -10.20 -2.48 3.44
N GLU A 35 -11.24 -3.29 3.27
CA GLU A 35 -11.69 -4.25 4.29
C GLU A 35 -10.68 -5.37 4.51
N ALA A 36 -9.99 -5.86 3.48
CA ALA A 36 -8.95 -6.88 3.63
C ALA A 36 -7.79 -6.38 4.51
N PHE A 37 -7.26 -5.18 4.25
CA PHE A 37 -6.17 -4.61 5.04
C PHE A 37 -6.62 -4.18 6.43
N LYS A 38 -7.82 -3.59 6.57
CA LYS A 38 -8.38 -3.21 7.87
C LYS A 38 -8.64 -4.44 8.76
N SER A 39 -9.12 -5.53 8.16
CA SER A 39 -9.30 -6.81 8.87
C SER A 39 -7.96 -7.39 9.30
N ALA A 40 -6.96 -7.42 8.42
CA ALA A 40 -5.63 -7.96 8.72
C ALA A 40 -4.86 -7.16 9.78
N PHE A 41 -5.06 -5.83 9.79
CA PHE A 41 -4.39 -4.88 10.66
C PHE A 41 -5.40 -4.05 11.46
N PRO A 42 -6.07 -4.61 12.49
CA PRO A 42 -7.12 -3.92 13.25
C PRO A 42 -6.65 -2.64 13.95
N ARG A 43 -5.36 -2.57 14.31
CA ARG A 43 -4.71 -1.38 14.88
C ARG A 43 -4.30 -0.34 13.84
N GLY A 44 -4.59 -0.60 12.57
CA GLY A 44 -4.17 0.19 11.43
C GLY A 44 -2.89 -0.32 10.79
N PHE A 45 -2.70 0.10 9.54
CA PHE A 45 -1.52 -0.17 8.72
C PHE A 45 -0.89 1.17 8.30
N ALA A 46 -0.07 1.71 9.20
CA ALA A 46 0.48 3.05 9.09
C ALA A 46 1.33 3.22 7.82
N TRP A 47 1.31 4.42 7.24
CA TRP A 47 2.16 4.82 6.12
C TRP A 47 3.01 6.02 6.52
N GLU A 48 4.32 5.92 6.31
CA GLU A 48 5.29 6.92 6.72
C GLU A 48 6.18 7.29 5.55
N VAL A 49 6.37 8.60 5.30
CA VAL A 49 7.46 9.08 4.46
C VAL A 49 8.74 9.07 5.28
N ILE A 50 9.72 8.29 4.83
CA ILE A 50 11.01 8.13 5.51
C ILE A 50 12.02 9.16 5.03
N LYS A 51 12.00 9.49 3.72
CA LYS A 51 12.92 10.46 3.13
C LYS A 51 12.34 11.02 1.84
N VAL A 52 12.52 12.33 1.63
CA VAL A 52 12.25 12.98 0.34
C VAL A 52 13.59 13.24 -0.35
N TYR A 53 13.69 12.88 -1.63
CA TYR A 53 14.92 13.00 -2.43
C TYR A 53 14.90 14.20 -3.37
N THR A 54 13.74 14.58 -3.89
CA THR A 54 13.60 15.70 -4.84
C THR A 54 12.42 16.62 -4.48
N GLY A 55 12.47 17.86 -4.93
CA GLY A 55 11.39 18.85 -4.74
C GLY A 55 10.40 18.91 -5.91
N PRO A 56 9.35 19.73 -5.82
CA PRO A 56 8.37 19.93 -6.90
C PRO A 56 9.03 20.39 -8.23
N PRO A 57 8.38 20.13 -9.40
CA PRO A 57 7.08 19.48 -9.56
C PRO A 57 7.14 17.95 -9.51
N GLU A 58 8.32 17.33 -9.52
CA GLU A 58 8.48 15.88 -9.54
C GLU A 58 9.26 15.39 -8.31
N ILE A 59 8.51 14.84 -7.36
CA ILE A 59 9.03 14.45 -6.04
C ILE A 59 9.24 12.94 -6.01
N ALA A 60 10.46 12.51 -5.73
CA ALA A 60 10.81 11.14 -5.39
C ALA A 60 10.99 11.02 -3.87
N PHE A 61 10.44 9.96 -3.27
CA PHE A 61 10.50 9.76 -1.83
C PHE A 61 10.58 8.26 -1.48
N LYS A 62 11.17 7.95 -0.32
CA LYS A 62 11.14 6.63 0.32
C LYS A 62 10.02 6.61 1.34
N PHE A 63 9.26 5.52 1.37
CA PHE A 63 8.20 5.31 2.35
C PHE A 63 8.32 3.94 3.01
N ARG A 64 7.57 3.76 4.10
CA ARG A 64 7.33 2.46 4.74
C ARG A 64 5.87 2.34 5.11
N HIS A 65 5.32 1.15 4.93
CA HIS A 65 4.10 0.71 5.59
C HIS A 65 4.43 -0.26 6.72
N TRP A 66 3.69 -0.18 7.84
CA TRP A 66 3.85 -1.13 8.93
C TRP A 66 2.57 -1.30 9.76
N GLY A 67 2.41 -2.46 10.38
CA GLY A 67 1.29 -2.76 11.28
C GLY A 67 1.44 -4.12 11.93
N PHE A 68 0.63 -4.38 12.97
CA PHE A 68 0.59 -5.66 13.66
C PHE A 68 -0.37 -6.60 12.94
N PHE A 69 0.13 -7.74 12.45
CA PHE A 69 -0.68 -8.70 11.71
C PHE A 69 -1.46 -9.61 12.67
N GLU A 70 -2.66 -9.16 13.02
CA GLU A 70 -3.49 -9.72 14.10
C GLU A 70 -4.86 -10.20 13.66
N GLY A 71 -5.31 -9.82 12.47
CA GLY A 71 -6.48 -10.42 11.85
C GLY A 71 -6.12 -11.32 10.68
N PRO A 72 -7.09 -12.09 10.16
CA PRO A 72 -6.88 -12.95 9.00
C PRO A 72 -6.63 -12.11 7.74
N PHE A 73 -5.82 -12.65 6.82
CA PHE A 73 -5.61 -12.02 5.50
C PHE A 73 -5.60 -13.08 4.42
N LYS A 74 -6.61 -13.09 3.53
CA LYS A 74 -6.67 -13.98 2.34
C LYS A 74 -6.33 -15.46 2.62
N GLY A 75 -6.89 -16.03 3.69
CA GLY A 75 -6.63 -17.42 4.09
C GLY A 75 -5.37 -17.63 4.94
N HIS A 76 -4.58 -16.59 5.18
CA HIS A 76 -3.45 -16.62 6.11
C HIS A 76 -3.89 -16.26 7.53
N ALA A 77 -3.50 -17.10 8.49
CA ALA A 77 -3.72 -16.83 9.91
C ALA A 77 -2.82 -15.68 10.41
N PRO A 78 -3.30 -14.87 11.36
CA PRO A 78 -2.49 -13.81 11.96
C PRO A 78 -1.27 -14.38 12.70
N THR A 79 -0.20 -13.60 12.73
CA THR A 79 1.06 -14.01 13.40
C THR A 79 1.33 -13.27 14.70
N GLY A 80 0.60 -12.18 14.97
CA GLY A 80 0.86 -11.26 16.08
C GLY A 80 2.13 -10.42 15.94
N LYS A 81 2.90 -10.61 14.86
CA LYS A 81 4.15 -9.89 14.61
C LYS A 81 3.91 -8.62 13.80
N ILE A 82 4.88 -7.71 13.86
CA ILE A 82 4.90 -6.55 12.97
C ILE A 82 5.23 -7.01 11.56
N VAL A 83 4.36 -6.67 10.62
CA VAL A 83 4.65 -6.73 9.18
C VAL A 83 5.03 -5.32 8.75
N GLN A 84 6.11 -5.22 7.99
CA GLN A 84 6.55 -3.96 7.40
C GLN A 84 7.10 -4.18 6.00
N PHE A 85 6.93 -3.18 5.15
CA PHE A 85 7.62 -3.12 3.87
C PHE A 85 7.98 -1.68 3.53
N SER A 86 9.06 -1.50 2.77
CA SER A 86 9.51 -0.20 2.29
C SER A 86 9.47 -0.14 0.78
N GLY A 87 9.25 1.06 0.25
CA GLY A 87 9.23 1.31 -1.19
C GLY A 87 9.75 2.69 -1.54
N LEU A 88 9.87 2.92 -2.84
CA LEU A 88 10.11 4.24 -3.43
C LEU A 88 8.86 4.65 -4.20
N GLY A 89 8.46 5.90 -4.08
CA GLY A 89 7.36 6.49 -4.81
C GLY A 89 7.79 7.77 -5.52
N THR A 90 7.11 8.06 -6.63
CA THR A 90 7.22 9.34 -7.33
C THR A 90 5.84 9.98 -7.40
N LEU A 91 5.77 11.28 -7.18
CA LEU A 91 4.54 12.06 -7.33
C LEU A 91 4.81 13.33 -8.14
N LYS A 92 3.84 13.70 -8.98
CA LYS A 92 3.86 14.94 -9.74
C LYS A 92 2.90 15.93 -9.10
N VAL A 93 3.42 17.06 -8.64
CA VAL A 93 2.63 18.17 -8.08
C VAL A 93 2.38 19.18 -9.20
N PHE A 94 1.12 19.39 -9.52
CA PHE A 94 0.71 20.52 -10.35
C PHE A 94 0.36 21.69 -9.43
N SER A 95 0.84 22.89 -9.75
CA SER A 95 0.39 24.10 -9.06
C SER A 95 -1.12 24.27 -9.31
N GLN A 96 -1.91 24.37 -8.26
CA GLN A 96 -3.22 25.03 -8.37
C GLN A 96 -2.93 26.52 -8.53
N ILE A 97 -3.17 27.05 -9.73
CA ILE A 97 -3.40 28.48 -9.95
C ILE A 97 -4.90 28.67 -10.00
#